data_AF-A0A4D4L1A5-F1
#
_entry.id   AF-A0A4D4L1A5-F1
#
_cell.length_a   1.000
_cell.length_b   1.000
_cell.length_c   1.000
_cell.angle_alpha   90.00
_cell.angle_beta   90.00
_cell.angle_gamma   90.00
#
_symmetry.space_group_name_H-M   'P 1'
#
loop_
_entity.id
_entity.type
_entity.pdbx_description
1 polymer ?
#
loop_
_entity_poly.entity_id
_entity_poly.type
_entity_poly.pdbx_seq_one_letter_code
_entity_poly.pdbx_strand_id
1 'polypeptide(L)'
;MDVVTPAGGDSTATARTWPDVLSSLIAGRDLDADDTAWAMDRIMRGEATDAQIAGFAIALRAKGETVSEVAGLVRAMYEHARVIEVPGETVDIVGTGGDRAKTVNISTMSALVVAGTGARVVKHGNRAASSASGASDVLEKLGVNLDITPSGWSRSPRRRGSPSASR
;
A
#
# COMPACT_ATOMS: atom_id res chain seq x y z
N MET A 1 -45.76 24.01 28.51
CA MET A 1 -44.52 24.55 27.94
C MET A 1 -44.05 23.51 26.96
N ASP A 2 -44.32 23.78 25.68
CA ASP A 2 -44.17 22.82 24.59
C ASP A 2 -42.71 22.46 24.35
N VAL A 3 -42.50 21.15 24.19
CA VAL A 3 -41.29 20.56 23.67
C VAL A 3 -41.22 20.88 22.18
N VAL A 4 -40.16 21.60 21.78
CA VAL A 4 -39.74 21.68 20.38
C VAL A 4 -38.45 20.89 20.25
N THR A 5 -38.55 19.69 19.69
CA THR A 5 -37.41 18.95 19.16
C THR A 5 -37.14 19.47 17.74
N PRO A 6 -35.92 19.92 17.41
CA PRO A 6 -35.56 20.09 16.01
C PRO A 6 -35.29 18.72 15.40
N ALA A 7 -35.97 18.43 14.30
CA ALA A 7 -35.70 17.31 13.43
C ALA A 7 -34.50 17.64 12.51
N GLY A 8 -33.55 16.70 12.43
CA GLY A 8 -32.57 16.60 11.34
C GLY A 8 -31.24 17.33 11.55
N GLY A 9 -30.15 16.57 11.44
CA GLY A 9 -28.79 17.09 11.29
C GLY A 9 -27.74 16.14 11.83
N ASP A 10 -27.20 15.30 10.93
CA ASP A 10 -25.96 14.52 10.96
C ASP A 10 -25.48 13.91 12.28
N SER A 11 -25.32 12.59 12.27
CA SER A 11 -24.54 11.82 13.25
C SER A 11 -23.24 12.56 13.56
N THR A 12 -23.17 13.18 14.74
CA THR A 12 -21.94 13.76 15.27
C THR A 12 -20.94 12.64 15.42
N ALA A 13 -20.06 12.47 14.44
CA ALA A 13 -18.90 11.60 14.56
C ALA A 13 -18.08 12.12 15.74
N THR A 14 -18.15 11.42 16.86
CA THR A 14 -17.25 11.62 17.99
C THR A 14 -15.83 11.67 17.44
N ALA A 15 -15.05 12.69 17.80
CA ALA A 15 -13.68 12.84 17.32
C ALA A 15 -12.89 11.56 17.64
N ARG A 16 -12.35 10.90 16.61
CA ARG A 16 -11.56 9.67 16.77
C ARG A 16 -10.27 9.97 17.54
N THR A 17 -9.91 9.10 18.47
CA THR A 17 -8.70 9.27 19.30
C THR A 17 -7.89 7.98 19.40
N TRP A 18 -6.59 8.11 19.67
CA TRP A 18 -5.69 6.97 19.88
C TRP A 18 -6.12 6.08 21.06
N PRO A 19 -6.49 6.63 22.24
CA PRO A 19 -7.02 5.82 23.34
C PRO A 19 -8.20 4.94 22.93
N ASP A 20 -9.16 5.48 22.16
CA ASP A 20 -10.37 4.74 21.77
C ASP A 20 -10.06 3.62 20.77
N VAL A 21 -9.23 3.93 19.75
CA VAL A 21 -8.75 2.97 18.76
C VAL A 21 -8.01 1.82 19.44
N LEU A 22 -7.02 2.13 20.28
CA LEU A 22 -6.21 1.12 20.96
C LEU A 22 -7.03 0.32 21.96
N SER A 23 -7.91 0.96 22.73
CA SER A 23 -8.77 0.27 23.70
C SER A 23 -9.73 -0.71 23.02
N SER A 24 -10.24 -0.36 21.83
CA SER A 24 -11.12 -1.24 21.06
C SER A 24 -10.36 -2.46 20.53
N LEU A 25 -9.17 -2.26 19.97
CA LEU A 25 -8.34 -3.37 19.50
C LEU A 25 -7.91 -4.30 20.63
N ILE A 26 -7.47 -3.76 21.77
CA ILE A 26 -7.08 -4.54 22.96
C ILE A 26 -8.27 -5.34 23.51
N ALA A 27 -9.48 -4.78 23.44
CA ALA A 27 -10.71 -5.47 23.81
C ALA A 27 -11.21 -6.49 22.78
N GLY A 28 -10.46 -6.72 21.70
CA GLY A 28 -10.82 -7.66 20.64
C GLY A 28 -12.01 -7.20 19.78
N ARG A 29 -12.33 -5.90 19.77
CA ARG A 29 -13.40 -5.34 18.96
C ARG A 29 -12.86 -4.87 17.61
N ASP A 30 -13.61 -5.19 16.56
CA ASP A 30 -13.33 -4.71 15.22
C ASP A 30 -13.57 -3.21 15.13
N LEU A 31 -12.67 -2.53 14.42
CA LEU A 31 -12.81 -1.14 14.02
C LEU A 31 -13.51 -1.06 12.66
N ASP A 32 -14.22 0.04 12.40
CA ASP A 32 -14.72 0.29 11.05
C ASP A 32 -13.59 0.81 10.12
N ALA A 33 -13.89 0.92 8.82
CA ALA A 33 -12.92 1.39 7.83
C ALA A 33 -12.53 2.87 8.02
N ASP A 34 -13.36 3.69 8.66
CA ASP A 34 -13.07 5.09 8.90
C ASP A 34 -12.15 5.28 10.12
N ASP A 35 -12.26 4.42 11.13
CA ASP A 35 -11.35 4.35 12.28
C ASP A 35 -9.93 3.98 11.86
N THR A 36 -9.77 2.95 11.03
CA THR A 36 -8.45 2.54 10.55
C THR A 36 -7.88 3.52 9.53
N ALA A 37 -8.72 4.12 8.68
CA ALA A 37 -8.29 5.20 7.80
C ALA A 37 -7.81 6.42 8.57
N TRP A 38 -8.52 6.82 9.64
CA TRP A 38 -8.09 7.89 10.52
C TRP A 38 -6.73 7.57 11.15
N ALA A 39 -6.57 6.39 11.74
CA ALA A 39 -5.30 5.99 12.36
C ALA A 39 -4.15 6.03 11.34
N MET A 40 -4.37 5.47 10.14
CA MET A 40 -3.36 5.42 9.08
C MET A 40 -3.01 6.81 8.52
N ASP A 41 -3.98 7.73 8.38
CA ASP A 41 -3.71 9.11 7.97
C ASP A 41 -2.78 9.82 8.96
N ARG A 42 -3.03 9.69 10.27
CA ARG A 42 -2.14 10.26 11.32
C ARG A 42 -0.73 9.68 11.25
N ILE A 43 -0.60 8.37 10.97
CA ILE A 43 0.70 7.71 10.77
C ILE A 43 1.41 8.29 9.55
N MET A 44 0.74 8.40 8.40
CA MET A 44 1.34 8.89 7.16
C MET A 44 1.73 10.37 7.22
N ARG A 45 1.02 11.17 8.02
CA ARG A 45 1.37 12.57 8.30
C ARG A 45 2.53 12.74 9.30
N GLY A 46 3.00 11.66 9.93
CA GLY A 46 4.02 11.73 10.97
C GLY A 46 3.51 12.31 12.29
N GLU A 47 2.20 12.25 12.53
CA GLU A 47 1.55 12.81 13.74
C GLU A 47 1.28 11.74 14.82
N ALA A 48 1.59 10.48 14.52
CA ALA A 48 1.54 9.36 15.45
C ALA A 48 2.91 9.14 16.10
N THR A 49 2.95 8.89 17.41
CA THR A 49 4.19 8.51 18.09
C THR A 49 4.59 7.07 17.79
N ASP A 50 5.87 6.74 17.94
CA ASP A 50 6.37 5.36 17.78
C ASP A 50 5.59 4.36 18.65
N ALA A 51 5.22 4.77 19.88
CA ALA A 51 4.43 3.96 20.78
C ALA A 51 3.00 3.72 20.27
N GLN A 52 2.37 4.73 19.65
CA GLN A 52 1.04 4.58 19.04
C GLN A 52 1.10 3.67 17.81
N ILE A 53 2.11 3.84 16.94
CA ILE A 53 2.32 3.01 15.75
C ILE A 53 2.53 1.55 16.16
N ALA A 54 3.45 1.30 17.09
CA ALA A 54 3.74 -0.04 17.59
C ALA A 54 2.53 -0.68 18.28
N GLY A 55 1.85 0.07 19.15
CA GLY A 55 0.66 -0.40 19.85
C GLY A 55 -0.47 -0.77 18.90
N PHE A 56 -0.73 0.07 17.90
CA PHE A 56 -1.74 -0.17 16.88
C PHE A 56 -1.43 -1.42 16.07
N ALA A 57 -0.21 -1.53 15.51
CA ALA A 57 0.19 -2.66 14.69
C ALA A 57 0.13 -4.00 15.44
N ILE A 58 0.61 -4.02 16.69
CA ILE A 58 0.59 -5.22 17.53
C ILE A 58 -0.84 -5.60 17.93
N ALA A 59 -1.64 -4.64 18.40
CA ALA A 59 -3.01 -4.91 18.85
C ALA A 59 -3.90 -5.39 17.69
N LEU A 60 -3.78 -4.74 16.52
CA LEU A 60 -4.50 -5.13 15.31
C LEU A 60 -4.13 -6.55 14.86
N ARG A 61 -2.82 -6.89 14.85
CA ARG A 61 -2.36 -8.25 14.55
C ARG A 61 -2.82 -9.28 15.58
N ALA A 62 -2.77 -8.94 16.88
CA ALA A 62 -3.15 -9.85 17.95
C ALA A 62 -4.66 -10.16 17.94
N LYS A 63 -5.49 -9.15 17.65
CA LYS A 63 -6.93 -9.32 17.41
C LYS A 63 -7.21 -10.16 16.17
N GLY A 64 -6.42 -9.96 15.12
CA GLY A 64 -6.70 -10.44 13.77
C GLY A 64 -7.43 -9.38 12.97
N GLU A 65 -6.90 -9.05 11.79
CA GLU A 65 -7.40 -7.96 10.95
C GLU A 65 -8.62 -8.37 10.13
N THR A 66 -9.64 -7.50 10.04
CA THR A 66 -10.79 -7.70 9.15
C THR A 66 -10.58 -7.06 7.78
N VAL A 67 -11.38 -7.46 6.79
CA VAL A 67 -11.37 -6.85 5.45
C VAL A 67 -11.70 -5.35 5.52
N SER A 68 -12.64 -4.94 6.38
CA SER A 68 -13.03 -3.54 6.54
C SER A 68 -11.87 -2.72 7.10
N GLU A 69 -11.19 -3.23 8.12
CA GLU A 69 -10.03 -2.57 8.73
C GLU A 69 -8.91 -2.40 7.71
N VAL A 70 -8.56 -3.45 6.96
CA VAL A 70 -7.53 -3.40 5.92
C VAL A 70 -7.93 -2.45 4.79
N ALA A 71 -9.20 -2.43 4.38
CA ALA A 71 -9.68 -1.50 3.36
C ALA A 71 -9.53 -0.03 3.79
N GLY A 72 -9.81 0.29 5.05
CA GLY A 72 -9.58 1.62 5.60
C GLY A 72 -8.12 2.04 5.60
N LEU A 73 -7.21 1.14 6.01
CA LEU A 73 -5.77 1.37 5.94
C LEU A 73 -5.31 1.65 4.51
N VAL A 74 -5.71 0.79 3.56
CA VAL A 74 -5.34 0.90 2.15
C VAL A 74 -5.87 2.20 1.54
N ARG A 75 -7.13 2.57 1.82
CA ARG A 75 -7.73 3.83 1.36
C ARG A 75 -6.87 5.02 1.77
N ALA A 76 -6.54 5.13 3.06
CA ALA A 76 -5.69 6.21 3.55
C ALA A 76 -4.30 6.18 2.90
N MET A 77 -3.66 5.01 2.76
CA MET A 77 -2.37 4.91 2.07
C MET A 77 -2.41 5.45 0.63
N TYR A 78 -3.50 5.19 -0.12
CA TYR A 78 -3.67 5.71 -1.48
C TYR A 78 -3.85 7.22 -1.53
N GLU A 79 -4.51 7.83 -0.54
CA GLU A 79 -4.66 9.29 -0.45
C GLU A 79 -3.32 10.01 -0.25
N HIS A 80 -2.34 9.33 0.36
CA HIS A 80 -0.97 9.82 0.55
C HIS A 80 0.00 9.39 -0.56
N ALA A 81 -0.45 8.54 -1.48
CA ALA A 81 0.41 7.98 -2.52
C ALA A 81 0.67 8.99 -3.65
N ARG A 82 1.89 8.93 -4.21
CA ARG A 82 2.20 9.61 -5.48
C ARG A 82 1.72 8.74 -6.62
N VAL A 83 0.61 9.13 -7.24
CA VAL A 83 0.01 8.39 -8.35
C VAL A 83 0.82 8.58 -9.62
N ILE A 84 0.97 7.49 -10.37
CA ILE A 84 1.47 7.52 -11.75
C ILE A 84 0.43 6.99 -12.72
N GLU A 85 0.26 7.68 -13.82
CA GLU A 85 -0.62 7.27 -14.91
C GLU A 85 0.19 6.54 -15.98
N VAL A 86 -0.27 5.34 -16.31
CA VAL A 86 0.32 4.49 -17.35
C VAL A 86 -0.78 4.09 -18.32
N PRO A 87 -0.75 4.54 -19.58
CA PRO A 87 -1.88 4.37 -20.48
C PRO A 87 -2.00 2.92 -21.00
N GLY A 88 -3.19 2.34 -20.93
CA GLY A 88 -3.50 0.98 -21.38
C GLY A 88 -3.30 -0.08 -20.29
N GLU A 89 -3.49 -1.35 -20.65
CA GLU A 89 -3.45 -2.45 -19.68
C GLU A 89 -2.05 -2.60 -19.07
N THR A 90 -2.04 -2.87 -17.76
CA THR A 90 -0.84 -3.07 -16.95
C THR A 90 -1.03 -4.27 -16.03
N VAL A 91 0.08 -4.87 -15.62
CA VAL A 91 0.10 -5.93 -14.62
C VAL A 91 1.16 -5.62 -13.56
N ASP A 92 0.82 -5.86 -12.29
CA ASP A 92 1.78 -5.91 -11.19
C ASP A 92 1.98 -7.37 -10.77
N ILE A 93 3.22 -7.73 -10.48
CA ILE A 93 3.60 -9.04 -9.96
C ILE A 93 4.41 -8.78 -8.70
N VAL A 94 3.77 -8.80 -7.55
CA VAL A 94 4.36 -8.47 -6.26
C VAL A 94 4.01 -9.53 -5.21
N GLY A 95 4.89 -9.68 -4.23
CA GLY A 95 4.63 -10.51 -3.06
C GLY A 95 4.72 -9.63 -1.81
N THR A 96 3.91 -9.94 -0.80
CA THR A 96 3.94 -9.27 0.51
C THR A 96 5.28 -9.49 1.24
N GLY A 97 6.00 -10.57 0.91
CA GLY A 97 7.18 -11.03 1.63
C GLY A 97 6.85 -11.58 3.01
N GLY A 98 7.88 -11.89 3.80
CA GLY A 98 7.72 -12.31 5.20
C GLY A 98 7.36 -13.79 5.43
N ASP A 99 7.30 -14.61 4.37
CA ASP A 99 7.05 -16.05 4.44
C ASP A 99 8.22 -16.88 5.04
N ARG A 100 9.38 -16.22 5.26
CA ARG A 100 10.64 -16.83 5.73
C ARG A 100 11.16 -17.96 4.84
N ALA A 101 10.62 -18.12 3.64
CA ALA A 101 10.99 -19.18 2.71
C ALA A 101 12.36 -18.94 2.07
N LYS A 102 12.95 -17.75 2.24
CA LYS A 102 14.25 -17.33 1.68
C LYS A 102 14.39 -17.67 0.20
N THR A 103 13.29 -17.56 -0.55
CA THR A 103 13.32 -17.80 -1.99
C THR A 103 14.16 -16.75 -2.69
N VAL A 104 14.62 -17.09 -3.89
CA VAL A 104 15.07 -16.09 -4.86
C VAL A 104 13.93 -15.10 -5.16
N ASN A 105 14.23 -13.97 -5.80
CA ASN A 105 13.24 -12.94 -6.16
C ASN A 105 12.31 -13.41 -7.29
N ILE A 106 11.50 -14.43 -7.02
CA ILE A 106 10.59 -15.09 -7.99
C ILE A 106 9.69 -14.05 -8.64
N SER A 107 9.04 -13.18 -7.87
CA SER A 107 8.14 -12.15 -8.42
C SER A 107 8.86 -11.16 -9.36
N THR A 108 10.11 -10.79 -9.06
CA THR A 108 10.92 -9.93 -9.93
C THR A 108 11.32 -10.65 -11.22
N MET A 109 11.72 -11.92 -11.14
CA MET A 109 12.04 -12.71 -12.33
C MET A 109 10.80 -12.91 -13.21
N SER A 110 9.65 -13.23 -12.60
CA SER A 110 8.36 -13.34 -13.30
C SER A 110 7.98 -12.03 -13.99
N ALA A 111 8.16 -10.88 -13.33
CA ALA A 111 7.93 -9.57 -13.91
C ALA A 111 8.77 -9.33 -15.18
N LEU A 112 10.06 -9.70 -15.17
CA LEU A 112 10.93 -9.57 -16.34
C LEU A 112 10.52 -10.50 -17.47
N VAL A 113 10.15 -11.75 -17.17
CA VAL A 113 9.66 -12.72 -18.17
C VAL A 113 8.38 -12.21 -18.81
N VAL A 114 7.41 -11.74 -18.02
CA VAL A 114 6.14 -11.21 -18.53
C VAL A 114 6.37 -9.95 -19.37
N ALA A 115 7.27 -9.05 -18.95
CA ALA A 115 7.65 -7.90 -19.76
C ALA A 115 8.25 -8.31 -21.12
N GLY A 116 9.00 -9.42 -21.17
CA GLY A 116 9.55 -9.99 -22.40
C GLY A 116 8.50 -10.47 -23.41
N THR A 117 7.25 -10.72 -22.98
CA THR A 117 6.12 -11.06 -23.86
C THR A 117 5.52 -9.86 -24.58
N GLY A 118 5.95 -8.64 -24.23
CA GLY A 118 5.37 -7.39 -24.70
C GLY A 118 4.28 -6.82 -23.78
N ALA A 119 3.86 -7.54 -22.74
CA ALA A 119 2.97 -7.02 -21.71
C ALA A 119 3.63 -5.88 -20.93
N ARG A 120 2.83 -4.89 -20.52
CA ARG A 120 3.33 -3.77 -19.71
C ARG A 120 3.29 -4.12 -18.23
N VAL A 121 4.46 -4.27 -17.63
CA VAL A 121 4.59 -4.56 -16.20
C VAL A 121 4.87 -3.26 -15.43
N VAL A 122 4.04 -2.96 -14.44
CA VAL A 122 4.25 -1.88 -13.47
C VAL A 122 4.38 -2.54 -12.12
N LYS A 123 5.62 -2.64 -11.62
CA LYS A 123 5.92 -3.41 -10.43
C LYS A 123 6.12 -2.50 -9.22
N HIS A 124 5.36 -2.74 -8.16
CA HIS A 124 5.75 -2.24 -6.84
C HIS A 124 6.86 -3.11 -6.25
N GLY A 125 7.83 -2.46 -5.61
CA GLY A 125 9.00 -3.12 -5.04
C GLY A 125 9.61 -2.30 -3.93
N ASN A 126 10.16 -3.01 -2.94
CA ASN A 126 10.91 -2.43 -1.84
C ASN A 126 12.26 -3.16 -1.70
N ARG A 127 13.16 -2.57 -0.92
CA ARG A 127 14.37 -3.24 -0.43
C ARG A 127 14.02 -4.35 0.55
N ALA A 128 14.96 -5.26 0.79
CA ALA A 128 14.77 -6.34 1.75
C ALA A 128 14.42 -5.80 3.14
N ALA A 129 13.28 -6.25 3.70
CA ALA A 129 12.94 -6.02 5.10
C ALA A 129 13.34 -7.21 6.00
N SER A 130 13.12 -8.45 5.53
CA SER A 130 13.43 -9.69 6.27
C SER A 130 13.99 -10.83 5.40
N SER A 131 14.11 -10.62 4.08
CA SER A 131 14.71 -11.56 3.12
C SER A 131 16.20 -11.27 2.89
N ALA A 132 16.89 -12.15 2.16
CA ALA A 132 18.28 -11.92 1.75
C ALA A 132 18.42 -10.82 0.68
N SER A 133 17.36 -10.54 -0.08
CA SER A 133 17.28 -9.43 -1.05
C SER A 133 15.82 -9.12 -1.40
N GLY A 134 15.49 -7.84 -1.56
CA GLY A 134 14.21 -7.36 -2.05
C GLY A 134 14.22 -7.12 -3.55
N ALA A 135 13.06 -6.74 -4.10
CA ALA A 135 12.94 -6.46 -5.54
C ALA A 135 13.86 -5.32 -5.98
N SER A 136 13.95 -4.25 -5.18
CA SER A 136 14.80 -3.10 -5.48
C SER A 136 16.29 -3.48 -5.48
N ASP A 137 16.73 -4.33 -4.56
CA ASP A 137 18.13 -4.76 -4.47
C ASP A 137 18.56 -5.57 -5.71
N VAL A 138 17.67 -6.41 -6.23
CA VAL A 138 17.93 -7.17 -7.47
C VAL A 138 17.95 -6.26 -8.69
N LEU A 139 16.98 -5.35 -8.82
CA LEU A 139 16.88 -4.47 -9.98
C LEU A 139 18.08 -3.51 -10.07
N GLU A 140 18.56 -2.98 -8.94
CA GLU A 140 19.79 -2.17 -8.91
C GLU A 140 21.02 -2.95 -9.36
N LYS A 141 21.17 -4.20 -8.91
CA LYS A 141 22.28 -5.07 -9.34
C LYS A 141 22.23 -5.40 -10.83
N LEU A 142 21.04 -5.36 -11.43
CA LEU A 142 20.83 -5.49 -12.88
C LEU A 142 21.02 -4.18 -13.64
N GLY A 143 21.39 -3.08 -12.96
CA GLY A 143 21.66 -1.77 -13.58
C GLY A 143 20.42 -0.94 -13.83
N VAL A 144 19.27 -1.29 -13.25
CA VAL A 144 18.07 -0.46 -13.32
C VAL A 144 18.24 0.74 -12.38
N ASN A 145 18.10 1.95 -12.92
CA ASN A 145 18.04 3.15 -12.10
C ASN A 145 16.71 3.15 -11.34
N LEU A 146 16.76 3.14 -10.00
CA LEU A 146 15.57 3.22 -9.14
C LEU A 146 15.30 4.64 -8.62
N ASP A 147 16.28 5.55 -8.72
CA ASP A 147 16.17 6.96 -8.33
C ASP A 147 15.53 7.80 -9.45
N ILE A 148 14.47 7.27 -10.04
CA ILE A 148 13.72 7.96 -11.09
C ILE A 148 12.57 8.72 -10.40
N THR A 149 12.42 10.00 -10.72
CA THR A 149 11.25 10.78 -10.26
C THR A 149 9.96 10.28 -10.93
N PRO A 150 8.77 10.53 -10.36
CA PRO A 150 7.50 10.15 -10.99
C PRO A 150 7.35 10.64 -12.44
N SER A 151 7.89 11.83 -12.75
CA SER A 151 7.92 12.37 -14.12
C SER A 151 8.82 11.59 -15.08
N GLY A 152 9.78 10.82 -14.57
CA GLY A 152 10.61 9.90 -15.33
C GLY A 152 10.04 8.48 -15.48
N TRP A 153 9.08 8.06 -14.64
CA TRP A 153 8.49 6.70 -14.70
C TRP A 153 7.72 6.45 -16.00
N SER A 154 7.00 7.47 -16.51
CA SER A 154 6.26 7.42 -17.77
C SER A 154 7.15 7.41 -19.03
N ARG A 155 8.46 7.71 -18.87
CA ARG A 155 9.43 7.87 -19.96
C ARG A 155 10.44 6.73 -20.08
N SER A 156 10.33 5.68 -19.25
CA SER A 156 11.20 4.51 -19.38
C SER A 156 11.15 3.99 -20.83
N PRO A 157 12.29 3.90 -21.53
CA PRO A 157 12.28 3.77 -22.98
C PRO A 157 11.64 2.45 -23.41
N ARG A 158 10.56 2.54 -24.22
CA ARG A 158 10.17 1.46 -25.14
C ARG A 158 11.42 1.09 -25.92
N ARG A 159 12.00 -0.08 -25.64
CA ARG A 159 13.18 -0.54 -26.37
C ARG A 159 12.78 -0.65 -27.85
N ARG A 160 13.49 0.10 -28.70
CA ARG A 160 13.36 0.04 -30.17
C ARG A 160 13.52 -1.40 -30.63
N GLY A 161 12.57 -1.90 -31.42
CA GLY A 161 12.73 -3.15 -32.16
C GLY A 161 11.46 -3.99 -32.28
N SER A 162 10.51 -3.57 -33.11
CA SER A 162 9.85 -4.54 -33.98
C SER A 162 10.25 -4.17 -35.41
N PRO A 163 10.91 -5.05 -36.19
CA PRO A 163 11.00 -4.84 -37.62
C PRO A 163 9.57 -4.76 -38.16
N SER A 164 9.33 -3.78 -39.02
CA SER A 164 8.13 -3.75 -39.85
C SER A 164 7.98 -5.08 -40.57
N ALA A 165 7.02 -5.90 -40.16
CA ALA A 165 6.52 -6.98 -41.00
C ALA A 165 5.47 -6.38 -41.93
N SER A 166 5.95 -5.66 -42.95
CA SER A 166 5.23 -5.58 -44.21
C SER A 166 5.45 -6.92 -44.93
N ARG A 167 4.41 -7.76 -44.90
CA ARG A 167 4.02 -8.69 -45.96
C ARG A 167 2.62 -9.20 -45.66
#